data_AF-F0W7J3-F1
#
_entry.id   AF-F0W7J3-F1
#
_cell.length_a   1.000
_cell.length_b   1.000
_cell.length_c   1.000
_cell.angle_alpha   90.00
_cell.angle_beta   90.00
_cell.angle_gamma   90.00
#
_symmetry.space_group_name_H-M   'P 1'
#
loop_
_entity.id
_entity.type
_entity.pdbx_description
1 polymer ?
#
loop_
_entity_poly.entity_id
_entity_poly.type
_entity_poly.pdbx_seq_one_letter_code
_entity_poly.pdbx_strand_id
1 'polypeptide(L)'
;MHSRTLFFNVVVWTASAQAQTVVKEVFDGSIFRTSSFMTVDQYKLSITEPSMLLEIDMLSMETNNNKSFVDVNGDCDSAFIDSQVYLFQQSGVATWKLVASNDDETDVIANYGKGRKDGSISVQDSYLLRTLQPGNYMLAVGRYPLSAAEALAGRSGGANVGYTPYACQTRRAPYGNYRATIRSRSMNGNKVVVASPCSYVGSSCGAIMNVQECVFPLQSQSSYNAIATTCRYDRAI
;
A
#
# COMPACT_ATOMS: atom_id res chain seq x y z
N MET A 1 13.79 -67.94 -34.93
CA MET A 1 12.97 -66.73 -34.70
C MET A 1 13.21 -66.25 -33.27
N HIS A 2 14.08 -65.25 -33.07
CA HIS A 2 14.35 -64.69 -31.74
C HIS A 2 13.65 -63.32 -31.65
N SER A 3 12.54 -63.29 -30.91
CA SER A 3 11.80 -62.06 -30.62
C SER A 3 12.54 -61.26 -29.55
N ARG A 4 13.00 -60.06 -29.89
CA ARG A 4 13.56 -59.09 -28.95
C ARG A 4 12.46 -58.10 -28.58
N THR A 5 11.84 -58.29 -27.42
CA THR A 5 10.92 -57.33 -26.83
C THR A 5 11.73 -56.15 -26.27
N LEU A 6 11.56 -54.96 -26.87
CA LEU A 6 12.07 -53.71 -26.30
C LEU A 6 11.16 -53.26 -25.16
N PHE A 7 11.72 -53.11 -23.96
CA PHE A 7 11.06 -52.44 -22.84
C PHE A 7 11.28 -50.94 -22.96
N PHE A 8 10.20 -50.19 -23.22
CA PHE A 8 10.17 -48.74 -23.08
C PHE A 8 10.00 -48.39 -21.60
N ASN A 9 11.03 -47.82 -20.98
CA ASN A 9 10.89 -47.19 -19.66
C ASN A 9 10.26 -45.80 -19.83
N VAL A 10 8.97 -45.68 -19.54
CA VAL A 10 8.32 -44.38 -19.41
C VAL A 10 8.62 -43.84 -18.02
N VAL A 11 9.54 -42.89 -17.94
CA VAL A 11 9.80 -42.13 -16.70
C VAL A 11 8.68 -41.10 -16.55
N VAL A 12 7.75 -41.36 -15.64
CA VAL A 12 6.74 -40.39 -15.22
C VAL A 12 7.40 -39.46 -14.20
N TRP A 13 7.75 -38.26 -14.62
CA TRP A 13 8.18 -37.20 -13.71
C TRP A 13 6.95 -36.66 -12.98
N THR A 14 6.78 -37.04 -11.71
CA THR A 14 5.86 -36.33 -10.82
C THR A 14 6.55 -35.04 -10.38
N ALA A 15 6.17 -33.91 -10.98
CA ALA A 15 6.54 -32.61 -10.44
C ALA A 15 5.89 -32.48 -9.06
N SER A 16 6.69 -32.49 -8.00
CA SER A 16 6.20 -32.13 -6.67
C SER A 16 5.84 -30.64 -6.69
N ALA A 17 4.59 -30.32 -6.37
CA ALA A 17 4.21 -28.93 -6.14
C ALA A 17 4.97 -28.45 -4.88
N GLN A 18 5.96 -27.58 -5.05
CA GLN A 18 6.61 -26.93 -3.91
C GLN A 18 5.58 -26.13 -3.14
N ALA A 19 5.56 -26.30 -1.81
CA ALA A 19 4.67 -25.56 -0.94
C ALA A 19 5.02 -24.06 -1.00
N GLN A 20 4.04 -23.22 -1.35
CA GLN A 20 4.21 -21.77 -1.33
C GLN A 20 4.18 -21.26 0.11
N THR A 21 5.13 -20.40 0.45
CA THR A 21 5.20 -19.68 1.73
C THR A 21 4.44 -18.36 1.61
N VAL A 22 3.71 -17.98 2.65
CA VAL A 22 3.10 -16.64 2.73
C VAL A 22 4.14 -15.65 3.25
N VAL A 23 4.51 -14.68 2.43
CA VAL A 23 5.39 -13.57 2.81
C VAL A 23 4.51 -12.38 3.16
N LYS A 24 4.71 -11.81 4.35
CA LYS A 24 4.01 -10.60 4.82
C LYS A 24 5.00 -9.45 4.93
N GLU A 25 4.70 -8.35 4.27
CA GLU A 25 5.44 -7.10 4.35
C GLU A 25 4.49 -6.02 4.89
N VAL A 26 4.90 -5.32 5.94
CA VAL A 26 4.14 -4.22 6.54
C VAL A 26 4.98 -2.97 6.45
N PHE A 27 4.39 -1.87 6.01
CA PHE A 27 5.05 -0.58 5.96
C PHE A 27 4.05 0.53 6.20
N ASP A 28 4.54 1.62 6.79
CA ASP A 28 3.77 2.83 7.04
C ASP A 28 4.14 3.89 6.00
N GLY A 29 3.21 4.81 5.75
CA GLY A 29 3.41 5.92 4.83
C GLY A 29 2.55 7.12 5.22
N SER A 30 2.86 8.28 4.63
CA SER A 30 2.14 9.52 4.86
C SER A 30 1.89 10.25 3.55
N ILE A 31 0.64 10.66 3.33
CA ILE A 31 0.24 11.47 2.17
C ILE A 31 0.15 12.93 2.57
N PHE A 32 0.92 13.78 1.91
CA PHE A 32 1.08 15.19 2.27
C PHE A 32 0.27 16.11 1.39
N ARG A 33 -0.32 17.13 2.02
CA ARG A 33 -0.94 18.30 1.38
C ARG A 33 0.13 19.37 1.16
N THR A 34 0.37 19.72 -0.09
CA THR A 34 1.14 20.92 -0.46
C THR A 34 0.19 22.05 -0.83
N SER A 35 0.74 23.22 -1.18
CA SER A 35 -0.04 24.35 -1.68
C SER A 35 -0.75 24.09 -3.02
N SER A 36 -0.34 23.07 -3.79
CA SER A 36 -0.82 22.84 -5.16
C SER A 36 -1.25 21.40 -5.47
N PHE A 37 -0.81 20.42 -4.69
CA PHE A 37 -1.11 19.01 -4.90
C PHE A 37 -1.06 18.18 -3.61
N MET A 38 -1.59 16.96 -3.66
CA MET A 38 -1.28 15.91 -2.68
C MET A 38 -0.19 15.01 -3.22
N THR A 39 0.70 14.52 -2.36
CA THR A 39 1.63 13.46 -2.76
C THR A 39 0.89 12.16 -3.05
N VAL A 40 1.51 11.29 -3.84
CA VAL A 40 1.12 9.89 -4.01
C VAL A 40 2.37 9.07 -3.82
N ASP A 41 2.28 8.09 -2.93
CA ASP A 41 3.38 7.20 -2.60
C ASP A 41 3.48 6.09 -3.64
N GLN A 42 4.67 5.90 -4.22
CA GLN A 42 4.91 4.92 -5.28
C GLN A 42 5.92 3.86 -4.83
N TYR A 43 5.42 2.65 -4.57
CA TYR A 43 6.23 1.48 -4.23
C TYR A 43 6.53 0.69 -5.49
N LYS A 44 7.79 0.27 -5.66
CA LYS A 44 8.18 -0.63 -6.75
C LYS A 44 8.12 -2.06 -6.25
N LEU A 45 7.44 -2.91 -7.01
CA LEU A 45 7.32 -4.34 -6.72
C LEU A 45 8.00 -5.15 -7.84
N SER A 46 8.65 -6.25 -7.47
CA SER A 46 9.23 -7.22 -8.41
C SER A 46 8.59 -8.58 -8.18
N ILE A 47 7.78 -9.03 -9.14
CA ILE A 47 7.18 -10.36 -9.15
C ILE A 47 8.04 -11.27 -10.01
N THR A 48 8.65 -12.28 -9.41
CA THR A 48 9.53 -13.23 -10.12
C THR A 48 8.86 -14.57 -10.42
N GLU A 49 7.81 -14.91 -9.68
CA GLU A 49 7.14 -16.21 -9.77
C GLU A 49 5.87 -16.13 -10.64
N PRO A 50 5.59 -17.16 -11.43
CA PRO A 50 4.38 -17.21 -12.23
C PRO A 50 3.14 -17.32 -11.35
N SER A 51 2.09 -16.57 -11.70
CA SER A 51 0.78 -16.62 -11.03
C SER A 51 0.85 -16.39 -9.52
N MET A 52 1.68 -15.43 -9.08
CA MET A 52 1.79 -15.06 -7.67
C MET A 52 0.51 -14.34 -7.22
N LEU A 53 -0.14 -14.87 -6.18
CA LEU A 53 -1.25 -14.18 -5.53
C LEU A 53 -0.68 -13.07 -4.63
N LEU A 54 -1.08 -11.83 -4.90
CA LEU A 54 -0.71 -10.62 -4.18
C LEU A 54 -1.96 -10.00 -3.55
N GLU A 55 -1.94 -9.85 -2.23
CA GLU A 55 -2.90 -9.10 -1.43
C GLU A 55 -2.27 -7.78 -1.01
N ILE A 56 -3.01 -6.69 -1.15
CA ILE A 56 -2.66 -5.34 -0.69
C ILE A 56 -3.81 -4.88 0.18
N ASP A 57 -3.52 -4.53 1.41
CA ASP A 57 -4.50 -4.24 2.45
C ASP A 57 -4.09 -2.94 3.15
N MET A 58 -4.94 -1.92 3.09
CA MET A 58 -4.66 -0.61 3.67
C MET A 58 -5.41 -0.47 4.99
N LEU A 59 -4.71 0.06 6.00
CA LEU A 59 -5.26 0.40 7.30
C LEU A 59 -4.99 1.87 7.55
N SER A 60 -6.01 2.70 7.39
CA SER A 60 -5.87 4.15 7.40
C SER A 60 -7.04 4.83 8.07
N MET A 61 -8.28 4.46 7.75
CA MET A 61 -9.45 5.19 8.20
C MET A 61 -9.73 5.02 9.70
N GLU A 62 -9.51 6.09 10.45
CA GLU A 62 -9.58 6.11 11.92
C GLU A 62 -10.93 6.63 12.45
N THR A 63 -11.92 6.71 11.56
CA THR A 63 -13.30 7.07 11.91
C THR A 63 -14.30 6.27 11.08
N ASN A 64 -15.40 5.84 11.71
CA ASN A 64 -16.53 5.19 11.04
C ASN A 64 -17.79 6.07 10.96
N ASN A 65 -17.73 7.27 11.54
CA ASN A 65 -18.88 8.17 11.70
C ASN A 65 -18.53 9.66 11.51
N ASN A 66 -17.26 9.97 11.22
CA ASN A 66 -16.72 11.33 11.12
C ASN A 66 -16.90 12.18 12.40
N LYS A 67 -17.04 11.54 13.57
CA LYS A 67 -17.29 12.17 14.88
C LYS A 67 -16.42 11.64 16.01
N SER A 68 -16.00 10.38 15.93
CA SER A 68 -15.10 9.74 16.87
C SER A 68 -13.87 9.23 16.14
N PHE A 69 -12.77 9.19 16.88
CA PHE A 69 -11.47 8.78 16.42
C PHE A 69 -11.03 7.50 17.15
N VAL A 70 -10.41 6.58 16.43
CA VAL A 70 -9.78 5.38 16.98
C VAL A 70 -8.46 5.17 16.24
N ASP A 71 -7.34 5.17 16.97
CA ASP A 71 -6.05 4.80 16.42
C ASP A 71 -6.09 3.31 16.03
N VAL A 72 -6.08 3.04 14.73
CA VAL A 72 -6.13 1.66 14.19
C VAL A 72 -4.78 1.20 13.69
N ASN A 73 -3.89 2.12 13.32
CA ASN A 73 -2.58 1.80 12.76
C ASN A 73 -1.46 1.77 13.84
N GLY A 74 -1.76 2.19 15.07
CA GLY A 74 -0.87 2.16 16.23
C GLY A 74 0.22 3.24 16.18
N ASP A 75 -0.02 4.34 15.46
CA ASP A 75 0.94 5.46 15.38
C ASP A 75 0.71 6.55 16.45
N CYS A 76 -0.36 6.47 17.25
CA CYS A 76 -0.80 7.48 18.21
C CYS A 76 -0.98 8.89 17.62
N ASP A 77 -1.05 9.00 16.29
CA ASP A 77 -1.47 10.20 15.58
C ASP A 77 -2.95 10.04 15.22
N SER A 78 -3.62 11.15 14.92
CA SER A 78 -5.01 11.10 14.45
C SER A 78 -5.17 11.43 12.97
N ALA A 79 -4.04 11.42 12.27
CA ALA A 79 -3.90 11.84 10.90
C ALA A 79 -4.13 10.66 9.96
N PHE A 80 -5.18 10.72 9.14
CA PHE A 80 -5.56 9.62 8.26
C PHE A 80 -6.00 10.03 6.87
N ILE A 81 -6.04 9.05 5.97
CA ILE A 81 -6.61 9.17 4.63
C ILE A 81 -7.74 8.18 4.35
N ASP A 82 -8.76 8.63 3.63
CA ASP A 82 -9.55 7.78 2.75
C ASP A 82 -8.63 7.29 1.63
N SER A 83 -8.22 6.03 1.69
CA SER A 83 -7.11 5.51 0.89
C SER A 83 -7.58 5.06 -0.48
N GLN A 84 -6.80 5.34 -1.52
CA GLN A 84 -7.02 4.85 -2.87
C GLN A 84 -5.74 4.31 -3.46
N VAL A 85 -5.80 3.09 -4.00
CA VAL A 85 -4.65 2.38 -4.54
C VAL A 85 -4.79 2.12 -6.03
N TYR A 86 -3.66 2.19 -6.74
CA TYR A 86 -3.52 1.81 -8.13
C TYR A 86 -2.33 0.88 -8.31
N LEU A 87 -2.54 -0.23 -9.00
CA LEU A 87 -1.49 -1.17 -9.39
C LEU A 87 -1.22 -1.06 -10.88
N PHE A 88 0.01 -0.73 -11.23
CA PHE A 88 0.48 -0.67 -12.61
C PHE A 88 1.51 -1.75 -12.89
N GLN A 89 1.51 -2.29 -14.11
CA GLN A 89 2.57 -3.15 -14.62
C GLN A 89 3.42 -2.37 -15.62
N GLN A 90 4.74 -2.52 -15.51
CA GLN A 90 5.67 -1.97 -16.48
C GLN A 90 5.55 -2.74 -17.81
N SER A 91 5.20 -2.05 -18.89
CA SER A 91 5.09 -2.62 -20.24
C SER A 91 6.19 -2.16 -21.21
N GLY A 92 7.01 -1.19 -20.77
CA GLY A 92 8.19 -0.68 -21.47
C GLY A 92 9.06 0.12 -20.51
N VAL A 93 10.19 0.68 -20.99
CA VAL A 93 11.17 1.38 -20.11
C VAL A 93 10.51 2.48 -19.26
N ALA A 94 9.56 3.23 -19.81
CA ALA A 94 8.82 4.28 -19.11
C ALA A 94 7.29 4.17 -19.28
N THR A 95 6.80 3.00 -19.71
CA THR A 95 5.37 2.79 -19.98
C THR A 95 4.76 1.91 -18.91
N TRP A 96 3.67 2.39 -18.33
CA TRP A 96 2.93 1.73 -17.27
C TRP A 96 1.50 1.44 -17.73
N LYS A 97 1.05 0.21 -17.54
CA LYS A 97 -0.31 -0.22 -17.83
C LYS A 97 -1.06 -0.44 -16.53
N LEU A 98 -2.26 0.12 -16.41
CA LEU A 98 -3.15 -0.13 -15.27
C LEU A 98 -3.54 -1.61 -15.23
N VAL A 99 -3.37 -2.23 -14.06
CA VAL A 99 -3.77 -3.62 -13.76
C VAL A 99 -5.03 -3.63 -12.91
N ALA A 100 -5.06 -2.81 -11.87
CA ALA A 100 -6.14 -2.75 -10.90
C ALA A 100 -6.13 -1.43 -10.14
N SER A 101 -7.27 -1.07 -9.57
CA SER A 101 -7.41 0.01 -8.60
C SER A 101 -8.56 -0.28 -7.65
N ASN A 102 -8.52 0.28 -6.46
CA ASN A 102 -9.63 0.25 -5.52
C ASN A 102 -9.49 1.42 -4.52
N ASP A 103 -10.61 1.86 -3.96
CA ASP A 103 -10.72 2.88 -2.91
C ASP A 103 -11.49 2.39 -1.67
N ASP A 104 -12.07 1.20 -1.70
CA ASP A 104 -12.88 0.64 -0.61
C ASP A 104 -12.41 -0.75 -0.15
N GLU A 105 -13.12 -1.40 0.78
CA GLU A 105 -12.76 -2.69 1.39
C GLU A 105 -12.75 -3.87 0.41
N THR A 106 -13.28 -3.69 -0.79
CA THR A 106 -13.14 -4.65 -1.88
C THR A 106 -13.56 -4.08 -3.23
N ASP A 107 -12.89 -4.52 -4.29
CA ASP A 107 -13.30 -4.31 -5.68
C ASP A 107 -14.08 -5.52 -6.26
N VAL A 108 -14.17 -6.62 -5.50
CA VAL A 108 -14.85 -7.87 -5.89
C VAL A 108 -15.70 -8.39 -4.73
N ILE A 109 -16.99 -8.64 -4.97
CA ILE A 109 -17.95 -9.08 -3.93
C ILE A 109 -17.46 -10.33 -3.15
N ALA A 110 -16.81 -11.28 -3.82
CA ALA A 110 -16.28 -12.50 -3.17
C ALA A 110 -15.17 -12.26 -2.14
N ASN A 111 -14.61 -11.04 -2.09
CA ASN A 111 -13.56 -10.64 -1.15
C ASN A 111 -14.08 -9.72 -0.04
N TYR A 112 -15.39 -9.44 0.01
CA TYR A 112 -16.00 -8.58 1.02
C TYR A 112 -15.58 -8.98 2.45
N GLY A 113 -15.21 -7.98 3.27
CA GLY A 113 -14.75 -8.16 4.65
C GLY A 113 -13.35 -8.74 4.82
N LYS A 114 -12.60 -9.05 3.74
CA LYS A 114 -11.21 -9.52 3.87
C LYS A 114 -10.27 -8.42 4.35
N GLY A 115 -10.42 -7.19 3.86
CA GLY A 115 -9.65 -6.02 4.27
C GLY A 115 -9.99 -5.45 5.65
N ARG A 116 -10.79 -6.18 6.44
CA ARG A 116 -11.13 -5.80 7.83
C ARG A 116 -10.48 -6.67 8.89
N LYS A 117 -9.71 -7.68 8.47
CA LYS A 117 -9.09 -8.66 9.36
C LYS A 117 -7.91 -8.10 10.15
N ASP A 118 -7.41 -6.94 9.75
CA ASP A 118 -6.29 -6.23 10.35
C ASP A 118 -6.72 -5.23 11.45
N GLY A 119 -8.02 -5.04 11.65
CA GLY A 119 -8.57 -4.09 12.60
C GLY A 119 -9.26 -2.88 11.95
N SER A 120 -9.33 -2.79 10.62
CA SER A 120 -10.03 -1.69 9.96
C SER A 120 -11.48 -1.53 10.42
N ILE A 121 -11.82 -0.30 10.78
CA ILE A 121 -13.15 0.11 11.24
C ILE A 121 -14.01 0.72 10.13
N SER A 122 -13.45 0.97 8.96
CA SER A 122 -14.14 1.61 7.83
C SER A 122 -14.21 0.70 6.61
N VAL A 123 -15.18 0.98 5.73
CA VAL A 123 -15.25 0.35 4.40
C VAL A 123 -14.44 1.12 3.36
N GLN A 124 -13.92 2.30 3.71
CA GLN A 124 -13.13 3.20 2.86
C GLN A 124 -11.61 2.89 2.88
N ASP A 125 -11.24 1.81 3.56
CA ASP A 125 -9.87 1.32 3.54
C ASP A 125 -9.69 0.41 2.33
N SER A 126 -8.76 0.77 1.45
CA SER A 126 -8.52 0.09 0.18
C SER A 126 -8.02 -1.33 0.37
N TYR A 127 -8.63 -2.29 -0.33
CA TYR A 127 -8.16 -3.68 -0.39
C TYR A 127 -8.08 -4.20 -1.83
N LEU A 128 -6.97 -4.85 -2.20
CA LEU A 128 -6.81 -5.49 -3.51
C LEU A 128 -6.28 -6.91 -3.36
N LEU A 129 -6.84 -7.83 -4.14
CA LEU A 129 -6.34 -9.19 -4.30
C LEU A 129 -6.19 -9.53 -5.77
N ARG A 130 -4.98 -9.87 -6.23
CA ARG A 130 -4.67 -10.14 -7.63
C ARG A 130 -3.70 -11.30 -7.82
N THR A 131 -3.92 -12.09 -8.86
CA THR A 131 -2.92 -13.02 -9.38
C THR A 131 -2.09 -12.29 -10.44
N LEU A 132 -0.79 -12.17 -10.22
CA LEU A 132 0.12 -11.43 -11.07
C LEU A 132 1.07 -12.36 -11.83
N GLN A 133 1.42 -11.94 -13.05
CA GLN A 133 2.49 -12.58 -13.83
C GLN A 133 3.84 -11.98 -13.47
N PRO A 134 4.96 -12.67 -13.78
CA PRO A 134 6.29 -12.12 -13.54
C PRO A 134 6.46 -10.76 -14.22
N GLY A 135 7.10 -9.82 -13.54
CA GLY A 135 7.33 -8.47 -14.04
C GLY A 135 7.51 -7.44 -12.93
N ASN A 136 7.77 -6.21 -13.37
CA ASN A 136 7.88 -5.06 -12.48
C ASN A 136 6.53 -4.36 -12.38
N TYR A 137 6.18 -3.99 -11.17
CA TYR A 137 4.93 -3.30 -10.87
C TYR A 137 5.19 -2.04 -10.05
N MET A 138 4.25 -1.12 -10.11
CA MET A 138 4.19 0.05 -9.24
C MET A 138 2.85 0.05 -8.52
N LEU A 139 2.91 0.01 -7.19
CA LEU A 139 1.77 0.29 -6.34
C LEU A 139 1.80 1.78 -5.98
N ALA A 140 0.82 2.52 -6.47
CA ALA A 140 0.59 3.89 -6.09
C ALA A 140 -0.48 3.94 -4.99
N VAL A 141 -0.17 4.60 -3.88
CA VAL A 141 -1.06 4.83 -2.74
C VAL A 141 -1.28 6.33 -2.60
N GLY A 142 -2.53 6.76 -2.58
CA GLY A 142 -2.88 8.15 -2.31
C GLY A 142 -4.21 8.25 -1.60
N ARG A 143 -4.74 9.47 -1.53
CA ARG A 143 -6.08 9.72 -0.97
C ARG A 143 -7.15 9.76 -2.05
N TYR A 144 -8.35 9.28 -1.74
CA TYR A 144 -9.52 9.49 -2.57
C TYR A 144 -9.93 10.98 -2.62
N PRO A 145 -10.33 11.54 -3.78
CA PRO A 145 -10.28 10.92 -5.11
C PRO A 145 -8.87 11.03 -5.71
N LEU A 146 -8.48 10.00 -6.46
CA LEU A 146 -7.22 9.90 -7.18
C LEU A 146 -7.52 9.28 -8.55
N SER A 147 -7.06 9.92 -9.63
CA SER A 147 -7.12 9.31 -10.96
C SER A 147 -5.89 8.47 -11.26
N ALA A 148 -6.00 7.53 -12.22
CA ALA A 148 -4.86 6.74 -12.67
C ALA A 148 -3.69 7.61 -13.19
N ALA A 149 -3.98 8.74 -13.85
CA ALA A 149 -2.97 9.66 -14.36
C ALA A 149 -2.23 10.37 -13.22
N GLU A 150 -2.95 10.82 -12.20
CA GLU A 150 -2.37 11.41 -10.98
C GLU A 150 -1.55 10.38 -10.19
N ALA A 151 -2.06 9.14 -10.09
CA ALA A 151 -1.37 8.04 -9.44
C ALA A 151 -0.03 7.72 -10.13
N LEU A 152 -0.01 7.70 -11.47
CA LEU A 152 1.22 7.58 -12.26
C LEU A 152 2.16 8.78 -12.09
N ALA A 153 1.60 9.98 -11.99
CA ALA A 153 2.37 11.22 -11.85
C ALA A 153 2.96 11.45 -10.44
N GLY A 154 2.61 10.62 -9.47
CA GLY A 154 3.06 10.74 -8.08
C GLY A 154 2.41 11.90 -7.31
N ARG A 155 1.31 12.47 -7.85
CA ARG A 155 0.63 13.63 -7.26
C ARG A 155 -0.80 13.76 -7.74
N SER A 156 -1.72 14.14 -6.84
CA SER A 156 -3.10 14.49 -7.19
C SER A 156 -3.39 15.98 -7.06
N GLY A 157 -4.38 16.48 -7.80
CA GLY A 157 -4.77 17.89 -7.78
C GLY A 157 -5.12 18.41 -6.38
N GLY A 158 -4.64 19.62 -6.06
CA GLY A 158 -4.78 20.24 -4.74
C GLY A 158 -6.15 20.90 -4.46
N ALA A 159 -7.04 21.00 -5.44
CA ALA A 159 -8.31 21.74 -5.31
C ALA A 159 -9.35 21.05 -4.41
N ASN A 160 -9.18 19.76 -4.12
CA ASN A 160 -10.15 18.95 -3.39
C ASN A 160 -9.94 19.09 -1.87
N VAL A 161 -10.40 20.22 -1.31
CA VAL A 161 -10.36 20.53 0.13
C VAL A 161 -11.45 19.84 0.96
N GLY A 162 -12.34 19.08 0.31
CA GLY A 162 -13.44 18.36 0.95
C GLY A 162 -13.12 16.91 1.35
N TYR A 163 -11.90 16.45 1.08
CA TYR A 163 -11.44 15.08 1.32
C TYR A 163 -10.19 15.09 2.19
N THR A 164 -9.86 13.91 2.71
CA THR A 164 -8.65 13.67 3.50
C THR A 164 -7.38 14.17 2.77
N PRO A 165 -6.28 14.48 3.48
CA PRO A 165 -6.00 14.12 4.87
C PRO A 165 -6.79 14.86 5.95
N TYR A 166 -7.23 14.13 6.98
CA TYR A 166 -7.87 14.64 8.19
C TYR A 166 -7.02 14.34 9.41
N ALA A 167 -7.01 15.24 10.40
CA ALA A 167 -6.34 15.05 11.68
C ALA A 167 -7.16 15.75 12.78
N CYS A 168 -7.39 15.08 13.91
CA CYS A 168 -8.29 15.57 14.96
C CYS A 168 -9.61 16.15 14.40
N GLN A 169 -10.17 15.46 13.40
CA GLN A 169 -11.41 15.81 12.66
C GLN A 169 -11.35 17.12 11.85
N THR A 170 -10.18 17.75 11.73
CA THR A 170 -9.98 18.91 10.88
C THR A 170 -9.82 18.46 9.42
N ARG A 171 -10.66 19.01 8.53
CA ARG A 171 -10.74 18.56 7.12
C ARG A 171 -9.59 18.98 6.20
N ARG A 172 -8.53 19.56 6.75
CA ARG A 172 -7.41 20.16 6.00
C ARG A 172 -6.08 19.88 6.68
N ALA A 173 -5.91 18.66 7.16
CA ALA A 173 -4.64 18.28 7.75
C ALA A 173 -3.50 18.37 6.71
N PRO A 174 -2.28 18.71 7.15
CA PRO A 174 -1.12 18.79 6.28
C PRO A 174 -0.65 17.42 5.78
N TYR A 175 -1.03 16.33 6.46
CA TYR A 175 -0.76 14.96 6.04
C TYR A 175 -1.78 14.00 6.67
N GLY A 176 -1.77 12.75 6.21
CA GLY A 176 -2.48 11.63 6.81
C GLY A 176 -1.67 10.36 6.64
N ASN A 177 -1.66 9.53 7.67
CA ASN A 177 -0.88 8.31 7.75
C ASN A 177 -1.72 7.12 7.30
N TYR A 178 -1.03 6.09 6.85
CA TYR A 178 -1.61 4.79 6.59
C TYR A 178 -0.59 3.71 6.92
N ARG A 179 -1.09 2.51 7.22
CA ARG A 179 -0.32 1.27 7.21
C ARG A 179 -0.77 0.42 6.03
N ALA A 180 0.18 -0.11 5.28
CA ALA A 180 -0.10 -1.08 4.23
C ALA A 180 0.46 -2.45 4.61
N THR A 181 -0.33 -3.48 4.37
CA THR A 181 0.11 -4.87 4.42
C THR A 181 0.08 -5.47 3.03
N ILE A 182 1.24 -5.93 2.56
CA ILE A 182 1.35 -6.75 1.36
C ILE A 182 1.55 -8.20 1.77
N ARG A 183 0.68 -9.10 1.29
CA ARG A 183 0.85 -10.55 1.46
C ARG A 183 1.02 -11.21 0.10
N SER A 184 2.09 -11.95 -0.09
CA SER A 184 2.35 -12.71 -1.32
C SER A 184 2.52 -14.19 -1.02
N ARG A 185 2.20 -15.05 -2.00
CA ARG A 185 2.54 -16.48 -1.95
C ARG A 185 3.80 -16.72 -2.78
N SER A 186 4.93 -16.92 -2.11
CA SER A 186 6.24 -17.14 -2.74
C SER A 186 6.75 -18.55 -2.47
N MET A 187 7.22 -19.24 -3.50
CA MET A 187 7.93 -20.52 -3.41
C MET A 187 9.25 -20.38 -2.66
N ASN A 188 9.91 -19.22 -2.75
CA ASN A 188 11.24 -18.99 -2.16
C ASN A 188 11.21 -18.09 -0.90
N GLY A 189 10.03 -17.63 -0.48
CA GLY A 189 9.89 -16.70 0.65
C GLY A 189 10.42 -15.29 0.34
N ASN A 190 10.53 -14.93 -0.93
CA ASN A 190 11.06 -13.64 -1.35
C ASN A 190 10.05 -12.51 -1.09
N LYS A 191 10.56 -11.38 -0.59
CA LYS A 191 9.83 -10.10 -0.55
C LYS A 191 9.59 -9.58 -1.96
N VAL A 192 8.47 -8.88 -2.16
CA VAL A 192 8.10 -8.30 -3.45
C VAL A 192 8.37 -6.80 -3.51
N VAL A 193 8.38 -6.08 -2.38
CA VAL A 193 8.68 -4.64 -2.36
C VAL A 193 10.19 -4.43 -2.51
N VAL A 194 10.60 -3.77 -3.59
CA VAL A 194 12.01 -3.50 -3.89
C VAL A 194 12.38 -2.03 -3.75
N ALA A 195 11.39 -1.12 -3.72
CA ALA A 195 11.61 0.28 -3.37
C ALA A 195 10.36 0.89 -2.71
N SER A 196 10.58 1.83 -1.81
CA SER A 196 9.57 2.58 -1.06
C SER A 196 9.83 4.09 -1.20
N PRO A 197 8.80 4.95 -1.16
CA PRO A 197 8.96 6.41 -1.17
C PRO A 197 9.49 6.99 0.14
N CYS A 198 9.51 6.21 1.24
CA CYS A 198 9.98 6.65 2.56
C CYS A 198 9.26 7.92 3.07
N SER A 199 7.94 7.95 2.93
CA SER A 199 7.09 9.11 3.22
C SER A 199 6.64 9.24 4.67
N TYR A 200 6.73 8.17 5.48
CA TYR A 200 6.15 8.14 6.82
C TYR A 200 6.77 9.17 7.76
N VAL A 201 5.93 9.98 8.42
CA VAL A 201 6.37 11.03 9.35
C VAL A 201 6.80 10.51 10.72
N GLY A 202 6.50 9.25 11.05
CA GLY A 202 6.78 8.63 12.34
C GLY A 202 5.56 8.55 13.26
N SER A 203 5.74 7.92 14.41
CA SER A 203 4.71 7.76 15.43
C SER A 203 4.77 8.88 16.47
N SER A 204 3.59 9.26 16.98
CA SER A 204 3.43 10.19 18.10
C SER A 204 3.39 9.48 19.46
N CYS A 205 3.54 8.15 19.51
CA CYS A 205 3.51 7.40 20.76
C CYS A 205 4.68 7.83 21.66
N GLY A 206 4.37 8.36 22.84
CA GLY A 206 5.37 8.85 23.79
C GLY A 206 5.86 10.29 23.57
N ALA A 207 5.26 11.04 22.64
CA ALA A 207 5.50 12.49 22.53
C ALA A 207 5.07 13.21 23.83
N ILE A 208 5.92 14.10 24.35
CA ILE A 208 5.60 14.92 25.53
C ILE A 208 4.60 16.01 25.09
N MET A 209 3.32 15.80 25.41
CA MET A 209 2.19 16.65 25.02
C MET A 209 2.20 18.00 25.76
N ASN A 210 3.06 18.93 25.34
CA ASN A 210 2.90 20.36 25.64
C ASN A 210 2.20 21.11 24.49
N VAL A 211 1.70 20.39 23.48
CA VAL A 211 1.05 20.97 22.31
C VAL A 211 -0.44 20.70 22.39
N GLN A 212 -1.23 21.78 22.47
CA GLN A 212 -2.69 21.75 22.53
C GLN A 212 -3.36 21.48 21.16
N GLU A 213 -2.57 21.12 20.15
CA GLU A 213 -3.01 20.82 18.78
C GLU A 213 -2.30 19.56 18.27
N CYS A 214 -3.07 18.60 17.76
CA CYS A 214 -2.61 17.35 17.12
C CYS A 214 -1.94 17.59 15.74
N VAL A 215 -1.34 18.77 15.54
CA VAL A 215 -0.86 19.20 14.24
C VAL A 215 0.66 19.19 14.31
N PHE A 216 1.32 18.24 13.64
CA PHE A 216 2.67 18.53 13.17
C PHE A 216 2.54 19.64 12.11
N PRO A 217 3.04 20.86 12.37
CA PRO A 217 2.92 21.95 11.41
C PRO A 217 3.97 21.74 10.32
N LEU A 218 3.70 20.87 9.35
CA LEU A 218 4.43 20.85 8.08
C LEU A 218 3.90 22.00 7.23
N GLN A 219 4.28 23.23 7.58
CA GLN A 219 3.80 24.45 6.93
C GLN A 219 4.51 24.76 5.60
N SER A 220 5.48 23.95 5.17
CA SER A 220 6.32 24.28 4.01
C SER A 220 6.81 23.07 3.20
N GLN A 221 7.02 23.27 1.90
CA GLN A 221 7.70 22.31 0.99
C GLN A 221 9.09 21.90 1.50
N SER A 222 9.78 22.80 2.22
CA SER A 222 11.05 22.49 2.88
C SER A 222 10.94 21.44 3.98
N SER A 223 9.82 21.41 4.72
CA SER A 223 9.58 20.40 5.76
C SER A 223 9.38 19.01 5.15
N TYR A 224 8.67 18.92 4.02
CA TYR A 224 8.57 17.68 3.23
C TYR A 224 9.93 17.23 2.68
N ASN A 225 10.69 18.15 2.07
CA ASN A 225 11.99 17.83 1.51
C ASN A 225 12.95 17.29 2.60
N ALA A 226 12.90 17.85 3.82
CA ALA A 226 13.70 17.37 4.94
C ALA A 226 13.36 15.93 5.36
N ILE A 227 12.08 15.56 5.38
CA ILE A 227 11.63 14.18 5.68
C ILE A 227 12.07 13.23 4.56
N ALA A 228 11.83 13.61 3.30
CA ALA A 228 12.20 12.80 2.13
C ALA A 228 13.72 12.60 1.96
N THR A 229 14.56 13.53 2.43
CA THR A 229 16.03 13.40 2.36
C THR A 229 16.65 12.59 3.49
N THR A 230 15.92 12.36 4.59
CA THR A 230 16.49 11.78 5.82
C THR A 230 16.05 10.32 6.00
N CYS A 231 16.10 9.53 4.92
CA CYS A 231 15.85 8.09 4.93
C CYS A 231 16.47 7.42 6.17
N ARG A 232 15.65 7.14 7.16
CA ARG A 232 15.95 6.21 8.23
C ARG A 232 14.79 5.24 8.26
N TYR A 233 14.90 4.23 7.40
CA TYR A 233 14.35 2.92 7.70
C TYR A 233 14.71 2.64 9.15
N ASP A 234 13.70 2.41 10.00
CA ASP A 234 13.90 2.01 11.39
C ASP A 234 14.38 3.14 12.34
N ARG A 235 13.43 3.88 12.94
CA ARG A 235 13.55 4.46 14.29
C ARG A 235 12.21 4.99 14.82
N ALA A 236 11.44 4.09 15.41
CA ALA A 236 10.64 4.31 16.61
C ALA A 236 10.74 2.95 17.35
N ILE A 237 11.57 2.80 18.39
CA ILE A 237 11.39 3.26 19.79
C ILE A 237 9.99 2.93 20.29
#